data_AF-W1XTZ0-F1
#
_entry.id   AF-W1XTZ0-F1
#
_cell.length_a   1.000
_cell.length_b   1.000
_cell.length_c   1.000
_cell.angle_alpha   90.00
_cell.angle_beta   90.00
_cell.angle_gamma   90.00
#
_symmetry.space_group_name_H-M   'P 1'
#
loop_
_entity.id
_entity.type
_entity.pdbx_description
1 polymer ?
#
loop_
_entity_poly.entity_id
_entity_poly.type
_entity_poly.pdbx_seq_one_letter_code
_entity_poly.pdbx_strand_id
1 'polypeptide(L)'
;LGKNLGHERNYSEEIAAKIDSEIHRIVEEAYKDVTKLLSENEKFLHDMANALLEEETIDAKAVDNLYKYGTTKEPEAEEPKVASEVEGSVVPESVDAKEITSTVADPSEASSNEIK
;
A
#
# COMPACT_ATOMS: atom_id res chain seq x y z
N LEU A 1 -23.40 -19.41 -52.20
CA LEU A 1 -23.83 -19.82 -50.85
C LEU A 1 -23.46 -18.69 -49.90
N GLY A 2 -24.39 -17.76 -49.67
CA GLY A 2 -24.14 -16.51 -48.94
C GLY A 2 -25.42 -16.07 -48.29
N LYS A 3 -25.91 -16.87 -47.33
CA LYS A 3 -26.94 -16.41 -46.41
C LYS A 3 -26.27 -15.32 -45.59
N ASN A 4 -26.68 -14.07 -45.85
CA ASN A 4 -26.62 -13.02 -44.85
C ASN A 4 -27.15 -13.64 -43.55
N LEU A 5 -26.23 -14.01 -42.67
CA LEU A 5 -26.50 -14.33 -41.28
C LEU A 5 -26.68 -12.97 -40.59
N GLY A 6 -27.65 -12.20 -41.10
CA GLY A 6 -28.09 -10.96 -40.50
C GLY A 6 -28.74 -11.36 -39.19
N HIS A 7 -28.08 -11.01 -38.10
CA HIS A 7 -28.70 -11.02 -36.79
C HIS A 7 -29.91 -10.08 -36.87
N GLU A 8 -31.09 -10.64 -37.17
CA GLU A 8 -32.34 -9.96 -36.91
C GLU A 8 -32.37 -9.77 -35.39
N ARG A 9 -32.20 -8.52 -34.95
CA ARG A 9 -32.23 -8.17 -33.53
C ARG A 9 -33.65 -8.48 -33.05
N ASN A 10 -33.81 -9.48 -32.19
CA ASN A 10 -35.10 -9.96 -31.70
C ASN A 10 -35.77 -9.00 -30.67
N TYR A 11 -35.63 -7.69 -30.85
CA TYR A 11 -36.18 -6.68 -29.94
C TYR A 11 -36.56 -5.42 -30.74
N SER A 12 -37.64 -4.75 -30.33
CA SER A 12 -38.12 -3.54 -31.00
C SER A 12 -37.11 -2.39 -30.86
N GLU A 13 -37.15 -1.42 -31.77
CA GLU A 13 -36.32 -0.21 -31.68
C GLU A 13 -36.57 0.55 -30.36
N GLU A 14 -37.80 0.54 -29.86
CA GLU A 14 -38.15 1.13 -28.57
C GLU A 14 -37.44 0.42 -27.40
N ILE A 15 -37.37 -0.91 -27.43
CA ILE A 15 -36.64 -1.69 -26.41
C ILE A 15 -35.13 -1.42 -26.51
N ALA A 16 -34.58 -1.34 -27.71
CA ALA A 16 -33.18 -1.00 -27.92
C ALA A 16 -32.84 0.39 -27.35
N ALA A 17 -33.67 1.40 -27.64
CA ALA A 17 -33.49 2.76 -27.12
C ALA A 17 -33.54 2.83 -25.60
N LYS A 18 -34.42 2.04 -24.96
CA LYS A 18 -34.47 1.92 -23.49
C LYS A 18 -33.21 1.30 -22.92
N ILE A 19 -32.66 0.27 -23.55
CA ILE A 19 -31.41 -0.37 -23.12
C ILE A 19 -30.24 0.61 -23.19
N ASP A 20 -30.08 1.31 -24.32
CA ASP A 20 -28.99 2.28 -24.49
C ASP A 20 -29.08 3.41 -23.46
N SER A 21 -30.30 3.88 -23.18
CA SER A 21 -30.55 4.91 -22.16
C SER A 21 -30.15 4.43 -20.76
N GLU A 22 -30.45 3.18 -20.43
CA GLU A 22 -30.12 2.61 -19.12
C GLU A 22 -28.62 2.37 -18.96
N ILE A 23 -27.95 1.90 -20.02
CA ILE A 23 -26.49 1.77 -20.04
C ILE A 23 -25.84 3.14 -19.80
N HIS A 24 -26.30 4.18 -20.51
CA HIS A 24 -25.79 5.52 -20.34
C HIS A 24 -25.98 6.03 -18.91
N ARG A 25 -27.18 5.81 -18.34
CA ARG A 25 -27.50 6.17 -16.95
C ARG A 25 -26.54 5.52 -15.96
N ILE A 26 -26.32 4.21 -16.08
CA ILE A 26 -25.43 3.45 -15.18
C ILE A 26 -24.00 3.96 -15.26
N VAL A 27 -23.48 4.17 -16.48
CA VAL A 27 -22.11 4.65 -16.68
C VAL A 27 -21.93 6.05 -16.09
N GLU A 28 -22.91 6.94 -16.30
CA GLU A 28 -22.82 8.30 -15.80
C GLU A 28 -22.95 8.38 -14.27
N GLU A 29 -23.82 7.56 -13.67
CA GLU A 29 -23.92 7.41 -12.21
C GLU A 29 -22.59 6.93 -11.62
N ALA A 30 -22.03 5.84 -12.14
CA ALA A 30 -20.75 5.31 -11.70
C ALA A 30 -19.60 6.33 -11.86
N TYR A 31 -19.58 7.07 -12.97
CA TYR A 31 -18.57 8.12 -13.19
C TYR A 31 -18.68 9.24 -12.15
N LYS A 32 -19.90 9.70 -11.85
CA LYS A 32 -20.13 10.73 -10.84
C LYS A 32 -19.72 10.26 -9.45
N ASP A 33 -20.09 9.03 -9.10
CA ASP A 33 -19.76 8.43 -7.81
C ASP A 33 -18.25 8.29 -7.62
N VAL A 34 -17.54 7.77 -8.61
CA VAL A 34 -16.08 7.64 -8.57
C VAL A 34 -15.41 9.01 -8.52
N THR A 35 -15.87 9.97 -9.33
CA THR A 35 -15.32 11.33 -9.33
C THR A 35 -15.48 11.98 -7.96
N LYS A 36 -16.67 11.86 -7.36
CA LYS A 36 -16.94 12.35 -6.01
C LYS A 36 -16.04 11.69 -4.98
N LEU A 37 -15.92 10.35 -5.02
CA LEU A 37 -15.06 9.59 -4.11
C LEU A 37 -13.61 10.05 -4.21
N LEU A 38 -13.08 10.22 -5.42
CA LEU A 38 -11.72 10.70 -5.64
C LEU A 38 -11.52 12.13 -5.14
N SER A 39 -12.46 13.04 -5.42
CA SER A 39 -12.41 14.42 -4.94
C SER A 39 -12.49 14.53 -3.41
N GLU A 40 -13.29 13.70 -2.75
CA GLU A 40 -13.36 13.65 -1.29
C GLU A 40 -12.05 13.13 -0.66
N ASN A 41 -11.25 12.37 -1.42
CA ASN A 41 -10.00 11.77 -0.98
C ASN A 41 -8.76 12.40 -1.65
N GLU A 42 -8.82 13.66 -2.13
CA GLU A 42 -7.69 14.30 -2.83
C GLU A 42 -6.40 14.30 -2.02
N LYS A 43 -6.47 14.52 -0.70
CA LYS A 43 -5.29 14.47 0.17
C LYS A 43 -4.56 13.13 0.04
N PHE A 44 -5.29 12.03 0.10
CA PHE A 44 -4.72 10.69 -0.03
C PHE A 44 -4.12 10.44 -1.42
N LEU A 45 -4.74 10.99 -2.48
CA LEU A 45 -4.18 10.93 -3.83
C LEU A 45 -2.84 11.68 -3.93
N HIS A 46 -2.74 12.87 -3.30
CA HIS A 46 -1.48 13.61 -3.24
C HIS A 46 -0.41 12.88 -2.43
N ASP A 47 -0.77 12.32 -1.27
CA ASP A 47 0.16 11.55 -0.44
C ASP A 47 0.70 10.32 -1.20
N MET A 48 -0.17 9.63 -1.94
CA MET A 48 0.21 8.49 -2.78
C MET A 48 1.06 8.89 -3.99
N ALA A 49 0.76 10.03 -4.63
CA ALA A 49 1.59 10.57 -5.71
C ALA A 49 3.00 10.92 -5.21
N ASN A 50 3.11 11.56 -4.04
CA ASN A 50 4.40 11.87 -3.43
C ASN A 50 5.18 10.59 -3.09
N ALA A 51 4.51 9.59 -2.50
CA ALA A 51 5.13 8.31 -2.20
C ALA A 51 5.67 7.60 -3.45
N LEU A 52 4.91 7.61 -4.55
CA LEU A 52 5.35 7.05 -5.84
C LEU A 52 6.50 7.83 -6.46
N LEU A 53 6.63 9.13 -6.21
CA LEU A 53 7.79 9.91 -6.65
C LEU A 53 9.05 9.55 -5.87
N GLU A 54 8.93 9.13 -4.61
CA GLU A 54 10.06 8.76 -3.76
C GLU A 54 10.52 7.32 -3.98
N GLU A 55 9.59 6.35 -4.04
CA GLU A 55 9.90 4.91 -4.04
C GLU A 55 9.64 4.21 -5.39
N GLU A 56 9.14 4.93 -6.41
CA GLU A 56 8.75 4.45 -7.76
C GLU A 56 7.64 3.39 -7.80
N THR A 57 7.54 2.54 -6.79
CA THR A 57 6.55 1.48 -6.63
C THR A 57 6.27 1.28 -5.15
N ILE A 58 5.00 1.26 -4.78
CA ILE A 58 4.54 1.02 -3.41
C ILE A 58 3.75 -0.28 -3.35
N ASP A 59 3.88 -1.03 -2.25
CA ASP A 59 3.14 -2.27 -2.03
C ASP A 59 1.80 -2.03 -1.33
N ALA A 60 0.98 -3.08 -1.19
CA ALA A 60 -0.32 -2.96 -0.53
C ALA A 60 -0.23 -2.47 0.92
N LYS A 61 0.85 -2.84 1.65
CA LYS A 61 1.04 -2.40 3.04
C LYS A 61 1.35 -0.91 3.11
N ALA A 62 2.17 -0.39 2.20
CA ALA A 62 2.46 1.03 2.10
C ALA A 62 1.21 1.85 1.76
N VAL A 63 0.32 1.33 0.91
CA VAL A 63 -0.98 1.96 0.63
C VAL A 63 -1.86 2.00 1.88
N ASP A 64 -1.95 0.91 2.65
CA ASP A 64 -2.70 0.87 3.91
C ASP A 64 -2.11 1.85 4.94
N ASN A 65 -0.79 1.97 4.99
CA ASN A 65 -0.10 2.93 5.86
C ASN A 65 -0.36 4.38 5.43
N LEU A 66 -0.32 4.67 4.12
CA LEU A 66 -0.67 5.99 3.59
C LEU A 66 -2.11 6.37 3.94
N TYR A 67 -3.03 5.41 3.91
CA TYR A 67 -4.43 5.65 4.26
C TYR A 67 -4.62 5.93 5.76
N LYS A 68 -3.86 5.25 6.64
CA LYS A 68 -3.99 5.38 8.10
C LYS A 68 -3.17 6.52 8.70
N TYR A 69 -1.94 6.69 8.21
CA TYR A 69 -0.91 7.52 8.83
C TYR A 69 -0.44 8.66 7.91
N GLY A 70 -0.81 8.63 6.62
CA GLY A 70 -0.34 9.62 5.63
C GLY A 70 1.10 9.42 5.18
N THR A 71 1.74 8.31 5.55
CA THR A 71 3.13 7.97 5.20
C THR A 71 3.22 6.50 4.79
N THR A 72 4.23 6.13 3.98
CA THR A 72 4.42 4.74 3.52
C THR A 72 4.85 3.78 4.65
N LYS A 73 5.50 4.32 5.69
CA LYS A 73 6.02 3.55 6.82
C LYS A 73 5.07 3.67 8.00
N GLU A 74 4.72 2.53 8.60
CA GLU A 74 4.03 2.51 9.88
C GLU A 74 4.88 3.30 10.89
N PRO A 75 4.28 4.20 11.70
CA PRO A 75 5.04 4.90 12.73
C PRO A 75 5.61 3.84 13.69
N GLU A 76 6.89 3.54 13.54
CA GLU A 76 7.68 3.05 14.67
C GLU A 76 7.45 4.07 15.77
N ALA A 77 6.91 3.61 16.91
CA ALA A 77 6.85 4.43 18.12
C ALA A 77 8.21 5.10 18.26
N GLU A 78 8.24 6.43 18.12
CA GLU A 78 9.46 7.20 18.26
C GLU A 78 10.00 6.94 19.66
N GLU A 79 11.02 6.07 19.78
CA GLU A 79 11.91 6.18 20.93
C GLU A 79 12.56 7.55 20.83
N PRO A 80 12.45 8.38 21.88
CA PRO A 80 12.81 9.78 21.79
C PRO A 80 14.34 9.87 21.66
N LYS A 81 14.82 10.24 20.48
CA LYS A 81 16.18 10.76 20.31
C LYS A 81 16.22 12.19 20.87
N VAL A 82 16.13 12.30 22.20
CA VAL A 82 16.55 13.53 22.89
C VAL A 82 18.06 13.49 22.96
N ALA A 83 18.69 14.12 21.98
CA ALA A 83 20.10 14.48 22.03
C ALA A 83 20.29 15.44 23.22
N SER A 84 20.83 14.92 24.32
CA SER A 84 21.34 15.70 25.44
C SER A 84 22.69 16.31 25.05
N GLU A 85 22.65 17.61 24.82
CA GLU A 85 23.61 18.64 25.22
C GLU A 85 25.10 18.55 24.80
N VAL A 86 25.54 19.71 24.32
CA VAL A 86 26.89 20.08 23.88
C VAL A 86 27.83 20.42 25.04
N GLU A 87 29.12 20.22 24.76
CA GLU A 87 30.32 20.84 25.36
C GLU A 87 30.84 20.34 26.72
N GLY A 88 32.05 19.78 26.68
CA GLY A 88 32.85 19.46 27.86
C GLY A 88 34.13 18.68 27.54
N SER A 89 35.14 19.41 27.04
CA SER A 89 36.56 19.01 26.97
C SER A 89 37.01 18.12 28.15
N VAL A 90 37.59 16.94 27.88
CA VAL A 90 38.97 16.53 28.24
C VAL A 90 39.26 15.11 27.71
N VAL A 91 40.34 14.96 26.93
CA VAL A 91 41.14 13.72 26.78
C VAL A 91 42.08 13.62 28.02
N PRO A 92 42.66 12.46 28.44
CA PRO A 92 43.17 11.37 27.59
C PRO A 92 43.14 9.91 28.14
N GLU A 93 43.46 8.96 27.24
CA GLU A 93 44.39 7.82 27.39
C GLU A 93 44.24 6.78 28.54
N SER A 94 43.95 5.51 28.16
CA SER A 94 44.89 4.38 28.36
C SER A 94 44.32 3.04 27.85
N VAL A 95 45.15 2.39 27.04
CA VAL A 95 45.29 0.98 26.66
C VAL A 95 44.54 -0.10 27.47
N ASP A 96 43.99 -1.12 26.80
CA ASP A 96 44.62 -2.46 26.72
C ASP A 96 43.77 -3.48 25.94
N ALA A 97 44.48 -4.34 25.21
CA ALA A 97 43.95 -5.42 24.40
C ALA A 97 43.68 -6.69 25.22
N LYS A 98 42.60 -7.42 24.94
CA LYS A 98 42.64 -8.90 25.00
C LYS A 98 41.52 -9.60 24.22
N GLU A 99 42.01 -10.36 23.25
CA GLU A 99 41.47 -11.51 22.51
C GLU A 99 40.77 -12.56 23.41
N ILE A 100 39.65 -13.13 22.96
CA ILE A 100 39.22 -14.55 22.99
C ILE A 100 37.87 -14.66 22.24
N THR A 101 37.79 -15.11 20.99
CA THR A 101 37.81 -16.50 20.46
C THR A 101 36.69 -17.42 20.96
N SER A 102 35.95 -17.98 19.97
CA SER A 102 35.36 -19.34 19.98
C SER A 102 34.11 -19.56 20.86
N THR A 103 33.05 -20.32 20.54
CA THR A 103 32.80 -21.33 19.48
C THR A 103 31.31 -21.71 19.52
N VAL A 104 30.70 -21.86 18.34
CA VAL A 104 29.81 -22.94 17.87
C VAL A 104 28.87 -23.65 18.87
N ALA A 105 27.56 -23.66 18.58
CA ALA A 105 26.73 -24.87 18.41
C ALA A 105 25.21 -24.57 18.45
N ASP A 106 24.58 -24.53 17.27
CA ASP A 106 23.33 -25.27 16.99
C ASP A 106 23.73 -26.74 16.73
N PRO A 107 22.87 -27.78 16.81
CA PRO A 107 21.40 -27.78 16.84
C PRO A 107 20.79 -28.82 17.82
N SER A 108 19.48 -29.07 17.70
CA SER A 108 18.65 -30.11 18.37
C SER A 108 17.88 -29.57 19.59
N GLU A 109 16.57 -29.75 19.77
CA GLU A 109 15.77 -30.95 19.49
C GLU A 109 14.27 -30.64 19.62
N ALA A 110 13.47 -31.51 19.00
CA ALA A 110 12.01 -31.62 18.92
C ALA A 110 11.14 -31.18 20.13
N SER A 111 9.94 -30.68 19.84
CA SER A 111 8.70 -31.38 20.24
C SER A 111 7.45 -30.80 19.58
N SER A 112 6.78 -31.67 18.84
CA SER A 112 5.36 -31.60 18.50
C SER A 112 4.49 -31.46 19.75
N ASN A 113 3.39 -30.70 19.66
CA ASN A 113 2.24 -30.93 20.53
C ASN A 113 0.95 -30.49 19.81
N GLU A 114 0.19 -31.48 19.34
CA GLU A 114 -1.26 -31.40 19.18
C GLU A 114 -1.91 -31.45 20.57
N ILE A 115 -2.78 -30.51 20.92
CA ILE A 115 -3.74 -30.69 22.03
C ILE A 115 -5.10 -30.11 21.63
N LYS A 116 -6.04 -31.05 21.44
CA LYS A 116 -7.50 -31.04 21.57
C LYS A 116 -8.36 -30.10 20.73
#